data_AF-R1G890-F1
#
_entry.id   AF-R1G890-F1
#
_cell.length_a   1.000
_cell.length_b   1.000
_cell.length_c   1.000
_cell.angle_alpha   90.00
_cell.angle_beta   90.00
_cell.angle_gamma   90.00
#
_symmetry.space_group_name_H-M   'P 1'
#
loop_
_entity.id
_entity.type
_entity.pdbx_description
1 polymer ?
#
loop_
_entity_poly.entity_id
_entity_poly.type
_entity_poly.pdbx_seq_one_letter_code
_entity_poly.pdbx_strand_id
1 'polypeptide(L)'
;MDAASKQAHRDQRAPVEPEAALGNEGADSPQLAAHGDTRLRNAQARTAALEATLADLTARRATVLSEFAAVPSVAERLPRHAGATAANSSAERDPAVADDAAVQAAKAIIQERIRRLNEYNEIRDIGQGLMGIIAESRGVRIKEVQEEFDISAKD
;
A
#
# COMPACT_ATOMS: atom_id res chain seq x y z
N MET A 1 -41.88 -33.26 46.22
CA MET A 1 -43.23 -32.72 45.98
C MET A 1 -43.38 -32.59 44.48
N ASP A 2 -43.70 -33.70 43.82
CA ASP A 2 -45.08 -34.18 43.60
C ASP A 2 -45.71 -33.35 42.46
N ALA A 3 -46.41 -33.88 41.47
CA ALA A 3 -46.76 -35.22 41.04
C ALA A 3 -47.34 -34.98 39.62
N ALA A 4 -46.94 -35.74 38.60
CA ALA A 4 -47.83 -36.71 37.96
C ALA A 4 -49.32 -36.29 37.81
N SER A 5 -49.76 -36.01 36.58
CA SER A 5 -51.02 -36.56 36.03
C SER A 5 -51.06 -36.32 34.51
N LYS A 6 -50.91 -37.36 33.68
CA LYS A 6 -51.88 -38.41 33.32
C LYS A 6 -52.77 -37.95 32.14
N GLN A 7 -52.62 -38.53 30.94
CA GLN A 7 -53.31 -39.78 30.47
C GLN A 7 -54.71 -39.43 29.96
N ALA A 8 -55.30 -39.94 28.88
CA ALA A 8 -54.93 -40.78 27.74
C ALA A 8 -56.17 -40.85 26.83
N HIS A 9 -55.97 -41.05 25.53
CA HIS A 9 -56.84 -41.82 24.61
C HIS A 9 -55.98 -42.01 23.35
N ARG A 10 -55.45 -43.19 22.93
CA ARG A 10 -55.96 -44.58 22.88
C ARG A 10 -57.37 -44.58 22.30
N ASP A 11 -57.66 -45.03 21.09
CA ASP A 11 -57.31 -46.21 20.29
C ASP A 11 -57.70 -45.84 18.82
N GLN A 12 -57.20 -46.42 17.72
CA GLN A 12 -57.40 -47.80 17.30
C GLN A 12 -56.38 -48.23 16.21
N ARG A 13 -55.79 -49.41 16.46
CA ARG A 13 -55.27 -50.48 15.56
C ARG A 13 -56.06 -50.66 14.24
N ALA A 14 -55.56 -51.24 13.14
CA ALA A 14 -54.32 -51.94 12.76
C ALA A 14 -54.29 -52.15 11.21
N PRO A 15 -53.66 -53.20 10.63
CA PRO A 15 -52.31 -53.26 10.07
C PRO A 15 -52.33 -53.58 8.55
N VAL A 16 -51.17 -53.74 7.89
CA VAL A 16 -50.80 -54.87 6.97
C VAL A 16 -49.41 -54.55 6.37
N GLU A 17 -48.40 -55.20 6.94
CA GLU A 17 -47.14 -55.64 6.29
C GLU A 17 -47.49 -56.74 5.25
N PRO A 18 -46.71 -56.99 4.17
CA PRO A 18 -45.44 -57.70 4.40
C PRO A 18 -44.29 -57.50 3.39
N GLU A 19 -43.10 -57.73 3.95
CA GLU A 19 -41.98 -58.53 3.42
C GLU A 19 -41.16 -58.08 2.20
N ALA A 20 -39.87 -57.90 2.54
CA ALA A 20 -38.71 -58.55 1.94
C ALA A 20 -38.19 -58.08 0.57
N ALA A 21 -37.03 -57.43 0.60
CA ALA A 21 -35.88 -57.90 -0.19
C ALA A 21 -34.57 -57.43 0.46
N LEU A 22 -33.78 -58.42 0.88
CA LEU A 22 -32.37 -58.29 1.24
C LEU A 22 -31.53 -57.86 0.04
N GLY A 23 -30.46 -57.11 0.32
CA GLY A 23 -29.25 -57.05 -0.49
C GLY A 23 -29.05 -55.74 -1.25
N ASN A 24 -28.08 -54.93 -0.83
CA ASN A 24 -26.75 -55.03 -1.42
C ASN A 24 -25.74 -54.20 -0.63
N GLU A 25 -24.59 -54.80 -0.36
CA GLU A 25 -23.41 -54.15 0.20
C GLU A 25 -22.86 -53.12 -0.78
N GLY A 26 -22.53 -51.93 -0.29
CA GLY A 26 -22.00 -50.84 -1.11
C GLY A 26 -21.84 -49.53 -0.35
N ALA A 27 -21.51 -49.60 0.94
CA ALA A 27 -21.21 -48.44 1.77
C ALA A 27 -19.71 -48.41 2.06
N ASP A 28 -18.91 -47.98 1.08
CA ASP A 28 -17.75 -47.14 1.36
C ASP A 28 -17.18 -46.56 0.05
N SER A 29 -16.96 -45.24 0.02
CA SER A 29 -16.23 -44.45 -1.00
C SER A 29 -16.96 -43.36 -1.83
N PRO A 30 -17.88 -42.54 -1.27
CA PRO A 30 -18.18 -41.21 -1.86
C PRO A 30 -17.46 -40.05 -1.14
N GLN A 31 -16.93 -40.26 0.07
CA GLN A 31 -16.37 -39.16 0.88
C GLN A 31 -15.04 -38.62 0.35
N LEU A 32 -14.13 -39.47 -0.14
CA LEU A 32 -12.81 -39.02 -0.61
C LEU A 32 -12.87 -38.12 -1.86
N ALA A 33 -13.77 -38.39 -2.80
CA ALA A 33 -13.96 -37.58 -4.00
C ALA A 33 -14.62 -36.22 -3.69
N ALA A 34 -15.68 -36.22 -2.86
CA ALA A 34 -16.39 -35.01 -2.47
C ALA A 34 -15.48 -34.01 -1.71
N HIS A 35 -14.56 -34.50 -0.89
CA HIS A 35 -13.58 -33.66 -0.20
C HIS A 35 -12.50 -33.09 -1.15
N GLY A 36 -12.12 -33.83 -2.20
CA GLY A 36 -11.20 -33.35 -3.25
C GLY A 36 -11.78 -32.18 -4.04
N ASP A 37 -13.03 -32.30 -4.48
CA ASP A 37 -13.74 -31.25 -5.21
C ASP A 37 -13.96 -30.00 -4.36
N THR A 38 -14.24 -30.19 -3.07
CA THR A 38 -14.38 -29.09 -2.11
C THR A 38 -13.05 -28.36 -1.91
N ARG A 39 -11.92 -29.07 -1.82
CA ARG A 39 -10.58 -28.46 -1.70
C ARG A 39 -10.19 -27.71 -2.96
N LEU A 40 -10.47 -28.26 -4.14
CA LEU A 40 -10.19 -27.61 -5.42
C LEU A 40 -11.00 -26.33 -5.57
N ARG A 41 -12.30 -26.34 -5.26
CA ARG A 41 -13.15 -25.13 -5.27
C ARG A 41 -12.66 -24.07 -4.28
N ASN A 42 -12.27 -24.47 -3.07
CA ASN A 42 -11.71 -23.54 -2.09
C ASN A 42 -10.37 -22.95 -2.57
N ALA A 43 -9.51 -23.75 -3.20
CA ALA A 43 -8.27 -23.27 -3.79
C ALA A 43 -8.53 -22.29 -4.94
N GLN A 44 -9.46 -22.61 -5.84
CA GLN A 44 -9.89 -21.74 -6.94
C GLN A 44 -10.53 -20.43 -6.44
N ALA A 45 -11.34 -20.49 -5.38
CA ALA A 45 -11.90 -19.30 -4.75
C ALA A 45 -10.80 -18.41 -4.13
N ARG A 46 -9.76 -19.02 -3.54
CA ARG A 46 -8.61 -18.29 -3.01
C ARG A 46 -7.77 -17.67 -4.11
N THR A 47 -7.52 -18.37 -5.23
CA THR A 47 -6.78 -17.79 -6.36
C THR A 47 -7.56 -16.62 -6.96
N ALA A 48 -8.87 -16.76 -7.17
CA ALA A 48 -9.72 -15.67 -7.64
C ALA A 48 -9.74 -14.47 -6.67
N ALA A 49 -9.77 -14.72 -5.36
CA ALA A 49 -9.68 -13.65 -4.37
C ALA A 49 -8.32 -12.93 -4.41
N LEU A 50 -7.22 -13.69 -4.54
CA LEU A 50 -5.88 -13.11 -4.67
C LEU A 50 -5.74 -12.28 -5.96
N GLU A 51 -6.23 -12.77 -7.09
CA GLU A 51 -6.25 -12.04 -8.36
C GLU A 51 -7.06 -10.74 -8.24
N ALA A 52 -8.22 -10.77 -7.59
CA ALA A 52 -9.02 -9.57 -7.33
C ALA A 52 -8.26 -8.55 -6.46
N THR A 53 -7.55 -9.01 -5.41
CA THR A 53 -6.72 -8.12 -4.59
C THR A 53 -5.53 -7.55 -5.35
N LEU A 54 -4.89 -8.33 -6.23
CA LEU A 54 -3.82 -7.84 -7.09
C LEU A 54 -4.35 -6.79 -8.06
N ALA A 55 -5.51 -7.01 -8.66
CA ALA A 55 -6.16 -6.04 -9.53
C ALA A 55 -6.45 -4.71 -8.80
N ASP A 56 -7.03 -4.76 -7.59
CA ASP A 56 -7.29 -3.57 -6.78
C ASP A 56 -5.98 -2.84 -6.40
N LEU A 57 -4.94 -3.57 -5.98
CA LEU A 57 -3.65 -2.98 -5.63
C LEU A 57 -2.95 -2.32 -6.82
N THR A 58 -3.01 -2.94 -8.01
CA THR A 58 -2.44 -2.37 -9.23
C THR A 58 -3.20 -1.12 -9.69
N ALA A 59 -4.53 -1.11 -9.57
CA ALA A 59 -5.36 0.06 -9.87
C ALA A 59 -5.03 1.22 -8.92
N ARG A 60 -4.95 0.97 -7.61
CA ARG A 60 -4.57 1.98 -6.61
C ARG A 60 -3.17 2.54 -6.87
N ARG A 61 -2.21 1.66 -7.19
CA ARG A 61 -0.84 2.06 -7.55
C ARG A 61 -0.86 3.02 -8.76
N ALA A 62 -1.61 2.68 -9.81
CA ALA A 62 -1.72 3.52 -11.00
C ALA A 62 -2.35 4.90 -10.71
N THR A 63 -3.39 4.95 -9.86
CA THR A 63 -4.00 6.23 -9.45
C THR A 63 -3.01 7.12 -8.72
N VAL A 64 -2.30 6.59 -7.72
CA VAL A 64 -1.32 7.36 -6.94
C VAL A 64 -0.19 7.87 -7.83
N LEU A 65 0.28 7.05 -8.77
CA LEU A 65 1.33 7.46 -9.70
C LEU A 65 0.86 8.51 -10.69
N SER A 66 -0.41 8.47 -11.12
CA SER A 66 -1.01 9.52 -11.94
C SER A 66 -1.08 10.85 -11.19
N GLU A 67 -1.50 10.84 -9.92
CA GLU A 67 -1.50 12.03 -9.06
C GLU A 67 -0.07 12.56 -8.88
N PHE A 68 0.89 11.67 -8.71
CA PHE A 68 2.29 12.02 -8.51
C PHE A 68 2.94 12.61 -9.76
N ALA A 69 2.65 12.06 -10.93
CA ALA A 69 3.09 12.58 -12.22
C ALA A 69 2.47 13.94 -12.55
N ALA A 70 1.31 14.27 -11.99
CA ALA A 70 0.68 15.58 -12.14
C ALA A 70 1.40 16.69 -11.35
N VAL A 71 2.29 16.35 -10.41
CA VAL A 71 3.07 17.33 -9.66
C VAL A 71 4.11 17.98 -10.59
N PRO A 72 4.09 19.31 -10.81
CA PRO A 72 4.91 19.97 -11.83
C PRO A 72 6.42 19.73 -11.68
N SER A 73 6.93 19.73 -10.45
CA SER A 73 8.35 19.52 -10.17
C SER A 73 8.82 18.10 -10.52
N VAL A 74 7.95 17.10 -10.35
CA VAL A 74 8.22 15.71 -10.73
C VAL A 74 8.09 15.56 -12.25
N ALA A 75 7.08 16.17 -12.86
CA ALA A 75 6.86 16.16 -14.31
C ALA A 75 8.02 16.80 -15.12
N GLU A 76 8.72 17.77 -14.54
CA GLU A 76 9.91 18.39 -15.14
C GLU A 76 11.16 17.50 -15.07
N ARG A 77 11.30 16.70 -14.00
CA ARG A 77 12.44 15.78 -13.82
C ARG A 77 12.20 14.38 -14.38
N LEU A 78 10.96 14.01 -14.62
CA LEU A 78 10.63 12.81 -15.36
C LEU A 78 11.33 12.91 -16.72
N PRO A 79 12.05 11.87 -17.17
CA PRO A 79 12.91 11.99 -18.35
C PRO A 79 12.10 12.32 -19.61
N ARG A 80 11.94 13.62 -19.90
CA ARG A 80 11.66 14.13 -21.25
C ARG A 80 12.88 13.92 -22.17
N HIS A 81 14.02 13.53 -21.60
CA HIS A 81 15.32 13.38 -22.26
C HIS A 81 15.73 11.94 -22.59
N ALA A 82 14.78 11.02 -22.79
CA ALA A 82 15.07 9.76 -23.51
C ALA A 82 14.94 9.91 -25.04
N GLY A 83 14.75 11.14 -25.55
CA GLY A 83 14.49 11.41 -26.96
C GLY A 83 15.72 11.70 -27.85
N ALA A 84 16.94 11.77 -27.31
CA ALA A 84 18.08 12.25 -28.10
C ALA A 84 19.21 11.24 -28.34
N THR A 85 19.20 10.03 -27.75
CA THR A 85 20.28 9.05 -27.96
C THR A 85 19.85 7.62 -28.26
N ALA A 86 18.55 7.32 -28.30
CA ALA A 86 18.05 5.98 -28.63
C ALA A 86 17.22 6.00 -29.93
N ALA A 87 17.90 6.23 -31.06
CA ALA A 87 17.32 6.11 -32.39
C ALA A 87 16.99 4.66 -32.80
N ASN A 88 17.07 3.68 -31.89
CA ASN A 88 16.76 2.28 -32.19
C ASN A 88 16.31 1.53 -30.92
N SER A 89 15.03 1.58 -30.61
CA SER A 89 14.23 0.46 -30.09
C SER A 89 12.88 1.01 -29.66
N SER A 90 11.91 0.95 -30.56
CA SER A 90 10.48 0.93 -30.22
C SER A 90 10.16 -0.39 -29.53
N ALA A 91 10.74 -0.60 -28.35
CA ALA A 91 10.24 -1.55 -27.38
C ALA A 91 9.15 -0.80 -26.59
N GLU A 92 7.98 -1.43 -26.49
CA GLU A 92 6.86 -0.97 -25.69
C GLU A 92 7.38 -0.42 -24.35
N ARG A 93 7.11 0.86 -24.10
CA ARG A 93 7.53 1.52 -22.87
C ARG A 93 6.70 0.90 -21.75
N ASP A 94 7.25 -0.10 -21.07
CA ASP A 94 6.58 -0.75 -19.94
C ASP A 94 6.12 0.31 -18.94
N PRO A 95 4.82 0.41 -18.63
CA PRO A 95 4.30 1.41 -17.71
C PRO A 95 4.95 1.29 -16.33
N ALA A 96 5.33 0.07 -15.93
CA ALA A 96 6.03 -0.21 -14.68
C ALA A 96 7.41 0.47 -14.58
N VAL A 97 8.12 0.66 -15.70
CA VAL A 97 9.44 1.34 -15.73
C VAL A 97 9.26 2.85 -15.66
N ALA A 98 8.22 3.39 -16.29
CA ALA A 98 7.88 4.80 -16.19
C ALA A 98 7.42 5.18 -14.77
N ASP A 99 6.65 4.30 -14.13
CA ASP A 99 6.22 4.40 -12.74
C ASP A 99 7.40 4.51 -11.76
N ASP A 100 8.38 3.60 -11.88
CA ASP A 100 9.56 3.60 -11.02
C ASP A 100 10.42 4.84 -11.25
N ALA A 101 10.59 5.26 -12.51
CA ALA A 101 11.31 6.48 -12.85
C ALA A 101 10.67 7.74 -12.22
N ALA A 102 9.34 7.83 -12.14
CA ALA A 102 8.63 8.93 -11.49
C ALA A 102 8.92 8.98 -9.99
N VAL A 103 8.88 7.83 -9.32
CA VAL A 103 9.19 7.71 -7.89
C VAL A 103 10.65 8.10 -7.61
N GLN A 104 11.59 7.63 -8.42
CA GLN A 104 13.01 7.98 -8.28
C GLN A 104 13.26 9.48 -8.51
N ALA A 105 12.63 10.08 -9.53
CA ALA A 105 12.77 11.49 -9.83
C ALA A 105 12.34 12.35 -8.63
N ALA A 106 11.22 12.02 -8.00
CA ALA A 106 10.76 12.77 -6.83
C ALA A 106 11.64 12.55 -5.60
N LYS A 107 12.13 11.33 -5.36
CA LYS A 107 13.09 11.07 -4.30
C LYS A 107 14.34 11.95 -4.47
N ALA A 108 14.86 12.07 -5.68
CA ALA A 108 15.99 12.94 -5.98
C ALA A 108 15.68 14.42 -5.72
N ILE A 109 14.48 14.90 -6.06
CA ILE A 109 14.05 16.28 -5.76
C ILE A 109 14.03 16.51 -4.25
N ILE A 110 13.41 15.61 -3.48
CA ILE A 110 13.32 15.75 -2.02
C ILE A 110 14.72 15.76 -1.40
N GLN A 111 15.60 14.85 -1.83
CA GLN A 111 16.97 14.79 -1.33
C GLN A 111 17.76 16.07 -1.63
N GLU A 112 17.62 16.63 -2.83
CA GLU A 112 18.27 17.88 -3.17
C GLU A 112 17.72 19.07 -2.37
N ARG A 113 16.41 19.12 -2.15
CA ARG A 113 15.79 20.15 -1.31
C ARG A 113 16.28 20.08 0.13
N ILE A 114 16.35 18.88 0.70
CA ILE A 114 16.89 18.63 2.04
C ILE A 114 18.36 19.07 2.10
N ARG A 115 19.17 18.69 1.11
CA ARG A 115 20.59 19.07 1.06
C ARG A 115 20.78 20.58 1.06
N ARG A 116 20.08 21.30 0.17
CA ARG A 116 20.19 22.76 0.07
C ARG A 116 19.76 23.46 1.36
N LEU A 117 18.71 22.95 2.01
CA LEU A 117 18.25 23.51 3.29
C LEU A 117 19.27 23.27 4.39
N ASN A 118 19.87 22.08 4.45
CA ASN A 118 20.89 21.76 5.44
C ASN A 118 22.15 22.60 5.26
N GLU A 119 22.63 22.71 4.02
CA GLU A 119 23.80 23.54 3.68
C GLU A 119 23.55 25.03 4.00
N TYR A 120 22.34 25.53 3.72
CA TYR A 120 21.94 26.87 4.08
C TYR A 120 21.95 27.09 5.61
N ASN A 121 21.33 26.17 6.37
CA ASN A 121 21.29 26.26 7.82
C ASN A 121 22.69 26.21 8.43
N GLU A 122 23.57 25.33 7.94
CA GLU A 122 24.96 25.25 8.40
C GLU A 122 25.70 26.57 8.20
N ILE A 123 25.62 27.18 7.02
CA ILE A 123 26.26 28.47 6.74
C ILE A 123 25.66 29.58 7.59
N ARG A 124 24.33 29.59 7.76
CA ARG A 124 23.63 30.57 8.59
C ARG A 124 24.09 30.48 10.04
N ASP A 125 24.18 29.29 10.61
CA ASP A 125 24.59 29.06 12.00
C ASP A 125 26.05 29.47 12.23
N ILE A 126 26.95 29.15 11.29
CA ILE A 126 28.34 29.61 11.33
C ILE A 126 28.40 31.14 11.26
N GLY A 127 27.64 31.76 10.36
CA GLY A 127 27.56 33.21 10.21
C GLY A 127 27.05 33.91 11.48
N GLN A 128 26.01 33.37 12.10
CA GLN A 128 25.49 33.87 13.38
C GLN A 128 26.50 33.71 14.51
N GLY A 129 27.24 32.59 14.56
CA GLY A 129 28.32 32.39 15.53
C GLY A 129 29.43 33.42 15.38
N LEU A 130 29.90 33.66 14.15
CA LEU A 130 30.93 34.66 13.85
C LEU A 130 30.44 36.09 14.18
N MET A 131 29.19 36.41 13.87
CA MET A 131 28.55 37.68 14.24
C MET A 131 28.53 37.89 15.75
N GLY A 132 28.24 36.83 16.53
CA GLY A 132 28.32 36.85 17.98
C GLY A 132 29.70 37.25 18.48
N ILE A 133 30.75 36.64 17.93
CA ILE A 133 32.15 36.93 18.29
C ILE A 133 32.53 38.37 17.92
N ILE A 134 32.11 38.85 16.74
CA ILE A 134 32.38 40.23 16.30
C ILE A 134 31.69 41.23 17.23
N ALA A 135 30.42 41.00 17.56
CA ALA A 135 29.64 41.84 18.46
C ALA A 135 30.29 41.91 19.85
N GLU A 136 30.73 40.77 20.40
CA GLU A 136 31.45 40.70 21.66
C GLU A 136 32.77 41.48 21.60
N SER A 137 33.56 41.30 20.53
CA SER A 137 34.85 41.99 20.36
C SER A 137 34.71 43.51 20.27
N ARG A 138 33.61 43.99 19.69
CA ARG A 138 33.30 45.43 19.54
C ARG A 138 32.53 45.98 20.74
N GLY A 139 32.07 45.14 21.67
CA GLY A 139 31.24 45.54 22.81
C GLY A 139 29.85 46.05 22.42
N VAL A 140 29.37 45.71 21.22
CA VAL A 140 28.06 46.13 20.69
C VAL A 140 27.08 44.97 20.72
N ARG A 141 25.79 45.26 20.58
CA ARG A 141 24.78 44.18 20.52
C ARG A 141 24.82 43.50 19.17
N ILE A 142 24.57 42.18 19.14
CA ILE A 142 24.52 41.40 17.88
C ILE A 142 23.56 42.03 16.86
N LYS A 143 22.46 42.66 17.30
CA LYS A 143 21.51 43.37 16.43
C LYS A 143 22.15 44.53 15.67
N GLU A 144 23.05 45.28 16.31
CA GLU A 144 23.72 46.44 15.70
C GLU A 144 24.72 45.97 14.64
N VAL A 145 25.37 44.82 14.86
CA VAL A 145 26.23 44.18 13.84
C VAL A 145 25.39 43.60 12.71
N GLN A 146 24.27 42.94 13.00
CA GLN A 146 23.35 42.43 11.97
C GLN A 146 22.83 43.55 11.05
N GLU A 147 22.50 44.71 11.61
CA GLU A 147 22.10 45.91 10.84
C GLU A 147 23.25 46.47 9.98
N GLU A 148 24.50 46.46 10.48
CA GLU A 148 25.68 46.91 9.72
C GLU A 148 25.99 46.02 8.51
N PHE A 149 25.68 44.73 8.60
CA PHE A 149 25.90 43.75 7.53
C PHE A 149 24.64 43.46 6.70
N ASP A 150 23.56 44.24 6.87
CA ASP A 150 22.27 44.09 6.19
C ASP A 150 21.64 42.68 6.34
N ILE A 151 21.90 41.99 7.44
CA ILE A 151 21.35 40.65 7.73
C ILE A 151 20.11 40.82 8.61
N SER A 152 18.94 40.41 8.11
CA SER A 152 17.74 40.40 8.94
C SER A 152 17.69 39.13 9.80
N ALA A 153 17.17 39.23 11.02
CA ALA A 153 16.97 38.05 11.88
C ALA A 153 15.95 37.03 11.32
N LYS A 154 15.22 37.40 10.26
CA LYS A 154 14.23 36.55 9.59
C LYS A 154 14.76 35.86 8.34
N ASP A 155 15.90 36.31 7.82
CA ASP A 155 16.58 35.67 6.69
C ASP A 155 17.49 34.58 7.24
#